data_AF-A0A7R9EAX8-F1
#
_entry.id   AF-A0A7R9EAX8-F1
#
_cell.length_a   1.000
_cell.length_b   1.000
_cell.length_c   1.000
_cell.angle_alpha   90.00
_cell.angle_beta   90.00
_cell.angle_gamma   90.00
#
_symmetry.space_group_name_H-M   'P 1'
#
loop_
_entity.id
_entity.type
_entity.pdbx_description
1 polymer ?
#
loop_
_entity_poly.entity_id
_entity_poly.type
_entity_poly.pdbx_seq_one_letter_code
_entity_poly.pdbx_strand_id
1 'polypeptide(L)'
;MEITYSTVPCVVENCGELQPGSDWGLAENDGTPDKYPPFPEDWELSTKLKVERVEEVITNIKDSGNYYFSIKNYTDANRKYKKAIRYIDCSRAKGLLIDSKCAKAFYRRGQARIGLNDYEMALKDLKTALLLVPNNKSIKLEIISLRNRMRNYLLLEKVRFEKMLKCYTGGCLETYIHLGNVFQLQPAIFVAYVVTNILHDLEMHSHMPQDGIWSNTLRGTQPTSGQSQPPSTISVWPADNDNLSVINLL
;
A
#
# COMPACT_ATOMS: atom_id res chain seq x y z
N MET A 1 -25.72 -12.83 -23.78
CA MET A 1 -24.41 -13.16 -23.19
C MET A 1 -23.42 -12.19 -23.79
N GLU A 2 -22.92 -11.25 -22.99
CA GLU A 2 -21.81 -10.41 -23.43
C GLU A 2 -20.53 -11.24 -23.35
N ILE A 3 -19.85 -11.42 -24.49
CA ILE A 3 -18.58 -12.12 -24.54
C ILE A 3 -17.53 -11.12 -24.06
N THR A 4 -17.06 -11.28 -22.83
CA THR A 4 -15.99 -10.45 -22.28
C THR A 4 -14.66 -10.91 -22.86
N TYR A 5 -13.99 -10.03 -23.60
CA TYR A 5 -12.63 -10.25 -24.08
C TYR A 5 -11.62 -9.58 -23.16
N SER A 6 -10.41 -10.14 -23.09
CA SER A 6 -9.29 -9.51 -22.38
C SER A 6 -8.97 -8.15 -23.01
N THR A 7 -8.75 -7.14 -22.18
CA THR A 7 -8.31 -5.81 -22.63
C THR A 7 -6.85 -5.80 -23.10
N VAL A 8 -6.08 -6.83 -22.74
CA VAL A 8 -4.66 -6.99 -23.08
C VAL A 8 -4.50 -8.20 -24.00
N PRO A 9 -3.68 -8.12 -25.06
CA PRO A 9 -3.45 -9.26 -25.95
C PRO A 9 -2.80 -10.43 -25.19
N CYS A 10 -3.46 -11.58 -25.19
CA CYS A 10 -2.92 -12.84 -24.68
C CYS A 10 -2.33 -13.63 -25.85
N VAL A 11 -1.01 -13.72 -25.94
CA VAL A 11 -0.30 -14.44 -27.01
C VAL A 11 0.52 -15.57 -26.39
N VAL A 12 0.50 -16.74 -27.01
CA VAL A 12 1.42 -17.83 -26.66
C VAL A 12 2.78 -17.48 -27.23
N GLU A 13 3.69 -17.00 -26.38
CA GLU A 13 5.04 -16.61 -26.79
C GLU A 13 5.88 -17.81 -27.24
N ASN A 14 5.69 -18.98 -26.60
CA ASN A 14 6.42 -20.19 -26.91
C ASN A 14 5.60 -21.44 -26.54
N CYS A 15 5.77 -22.53 -27.29
CA CYS A 15 5.16 -23.83 -27.02
C CYS A 15 6.09 -24.97 -27.43
N GLY A 16 5.94 -26.13 -26.79
CA GLY A 16 6.75 -27.32 -27.05
C GLY A 16 6.36 -28.48 -26.14
N GLU A 17 7.02 -29.62 -26.31
CA GLU A 17 6.86 -30.81 -25.47
C GLU A 17 8.03 -30.93 -24.48
N LEU A 18 7.71 -31.14 -23.20
CA LEU A 18 8.71 -31.37 -22.16
C LEU A 18 9.12 -32.84 -22.15
N GLN A 19 10.42 -33.11 -22.21
CA GLN A 19 10.93 -34.48 -22.16
C GLN A 19 10.75 -35.08 -20.75
N PRO A 20 10.47 -36.39 -20.63
CA PRO A 20 10.34 -37.05 -19.33
C PRO A 20 11.58 -36.83 -18.45
N GLY A 21 11.37 -36.35 -17.22
CA GLY A 21 12.44 -36.08 -16.25
C GLY A 21 13.20 -34.75 -16.46
N SER A 22 12.83 -33.95 -17.46
CA SER A 22 13.33 -32.57 -17.58
C SER A 22 12.75 -31.67 -16.49
N ASP A 23 13.47 -30.59 -16.17
CA ASP A 23 12.96 -29.56 -15.27
C ASP A 23 11.72 -28.88 -15.87
N TRP A 24 10.76 -28.56 -15.01
CA TRP A 24 9.52 -27.90 -15.41
C TRP A 24 9.74 -26.44 -15.84
N GLY A 25 10.90 -25.85 -15.51
CA GLY A 25 11.24 -24.47 -15.88
C GLY A 25 10.36 -23.42 -15.19
N LEU A 26 9.64 -23.81 -14.13
CA LEU A 26 8.74 -22.93 -13.38
C LEU A 26 9.48 -22.07 -12.34
N ALA A 27 10.68 -22.49 -11.94
CA ALA A 27 11.51 -21.78 -10.98
C ALA A 27 12.25 -20.62 -11.64
N GLU A 28 12.36 -19.51 -10.92
CA GLU A 28 13.15 -18.36 -11.36
C GLU A 28 14.64 -18.68 -11.22
N ASN A 29 15.44 -18.40 -12.26
CA ASN A 29 16.86 -18.71 -12.32
C ASN A 29 17.71 -17.42 -12.34
N ASP A 30 17.41 -16.50 -11.44
CA ASP A 30 18.03 -15.16 -11.42
C ASP A 30 19.42 -15.12 -10.75
N GLY A 31 19.97 -16.28 -10.38
CA GLY A 31 21.21 -16.40 -9.58
C GLY A 31 21.04 -16.04 -8.09
N THR A 32 19.81 -15.73 -7.66
CA THR A 32 19.46 -15.46 -6.25
C THR A 32 19.15 -16.76 -5.50
N PRO A 33 19.06 -16.76 -4.15
CA PRO A 33 18.69 -17.95 -3.38
C PRO A 33 17.23 -18.42 -3.62
N ASP A 34 16.41 -17.63 -4.34
CA ASP A 34 15.06 -18.01 -4.72
C ASP A 34 15.07 -18.95 -5.93
N LYS A 35 14.88 -20.24 -5.67
CA LYS A 35 14.75 -21.31 -6.69
C LYS A 35 13.32 -21.85 -6.77
N TYR A 36 12.35 -21.09 -6.27
CA TYR A 36 11.00 -21.56 -6.05
C TYR A 36 10.04 -21.04 -7.15
N PRO A 37 8.96 -21.76 -7.49
CA PRO A 37 7.92 -21.32 -8.39
C PRO A 37 7.20 -20.07 -7.88
N PRO A 38 6.61 -19.28 -8.79
CA PRO A 38 5.88 -18.07 -8.43
C PRO A 38 4.65 -18.33 -7.54
N PHE A 39 4.03 -19.50 -7.67
CA PHE A 39 2.88 -19.92 -6.89
C PHE A 39 3.23 -21.12 -5.98
N PRO A 40 2.88 -21.07 -4.69
CA PRO A 40 3.24 -22.11 -3.72
C PRO A 40 2.50 -23.44 -3.89
N GLU A 41 1.39 -23.45 -4.63
CA GLU A 41 0.65 -24.66 -4.97
C GLU A 41 1.45 -25.58 -5.91
N ASP A 42 2.21 -24.99 -6.83
CA ASP A 42 2.94 -25.68 -7.90
C ASP A 42 4.25 -26.33 -7.44
N TRP A 43 4.75 -25.98 -6.25
CA TRP A 43 5.99 -26.55 -5.71
C TRP A 43 5.87 -28.03 -5.29
N GLU A 44 4.70 -28.65 -5.48
CA GLU A 44 4.34 -29.96 -4.91
C GLU A 44 4.86 -30.06 -3.47
N LEU A 45 4.12 -29.47 -2.52
CA LEU A 45 4.29 -29.79 -1.10
C LEU A 45 3.86 -31.26 -0.86
N SER A 46 4.63 -32.21 -1.40
CA SER A 46 4.42 -33.65 -1.27
C SER A 46 4.63 -34.02 0.18
N THR A 47 3.52 -34.00 0.93
CA THR A 47 3.10 -34.77 2.14
C THR A 47 4.14 -35.17 3.22
N LYS A 48 5.36 -34.67 3.19
CA LYS A 48 6.45 -34.95 4.14
C LYS A 48 7.41 -33.75 4.31
N LEU A 49 6.94 -32.55 3.98
CA LEU A 49 7.71 -31.34 4.22
C LEU A 49 7.62 -30.97 5.71
N LYS A 50 8.67 -31.25 6.49
CA LYS A 50 8.78 -30.75 7.86
C LYS A 50 8.65 -29.22 7.85
N VAL A 51 7.97 -28.67 8.85
CA VAL A 51 7.81 -27.21 9.10
C VAL A 51 9.12 -26.43 8.93
N GLU A 52 10.25 -27.07 9.22
CA GLU A 52 11.61 -26.55 9.07
C GLU A 52 11.96 -26.12 7.64
N ARG A 53 11.53 -26.84 6.61
CA ARG A 53 11.86 -26.51 5.21
C ARG A 53 11.10 -25.29 4.69
N VAL A 54 9.87 -25.08 5.16
CA VAL A 54 9.04 -23.92 4.77
C VAL A 54 9.67 -22.61 5.25
N GLU A 55 10.19 -22.63 6.47
CA GLU A 55 10.88 -21.48 7.05
C GLU A 55 12.12 -21.09 6.23
N GLU A 56 12.88 -22.06 5.74
CA GLU A 56 14.03 -21.85 4.87
C GLU A 56 13.61 -21.23 3.53
N VAL A 57 12.57 -21.78 2.89
CA VAL A 57 12.00 -21.24 1.65
C VAL A 57 11.63 -19.76 1.81
N ILE A 58 10.89 -19.41 2.86
CA ILE A 58 10.46 -18.03 3.11
C ILE A 58 11.67 -17.11 3.35
N THR A 59 12.69 -17.59 4.08
CA THR A 59 13.92 -16.81 4.29
C THR A 59 14.60 -16.52 2.96
N ASN A 60 14.80 -17.54 2.12
CA ASN A 60 15.48 -17.42 0.83
C ASN A 60 14.75 -16.44 -0.10
N ILE A 61 13.42 -16.53 -0.19
CA ILE A 61 12.62 -15.61 -1.01
C ILE A 61 12.74 -14.17 -0.46
N LYS A 62 12.63 -13.97 0.86
CA LYS A 62 12.75 -12.64 1.46
C LYS A 62 14.16 -12.05 1.28
N ASP A 63 15.19 -12.85 1.44
CA ASP A 63 16.58 -12.40 1.28
C ASP A 63 16.89 -12.06 -0.19
N SER A 64 16.31 -12.80 -1.15
CA SER A 64 16.35 -12.40 -2.57
C SER A 64 15.65 -11.05 -2.80
N GLY A 65 14.51 -10.79 -2.15
CA GLY A 65 13.84 -9.49 -2.18
C GLY A 65 14.70 -8.36 -1.61
N ASN A 66 15.38 -8.61 -0.48
CA ASN A 66 16.31 -7.65 0.13
C ASN A 66 17.51 -7.35 -0.77
N TYR A 67 18.03 -8.36 -1.47
CA TYR A 67 19.08 -8.19 -2.47
C TYR A 67 18.60 -7.24 -3.59
N TYR A 68 17.42 -7.50 -4.17
CA TYR A 68 16.83 -6.62 -5.18
C TYR A 68 16.56 -5.19 -4.68
N PHE A 69 16.12 -5.07 -3.42
CA PHE A 69 15.90 -3.78 -2.78
C PHE A 69 17.21 -2.99 -2.63
N SER A 70 18.31 -3.67 -2.30
CA SER A 70 19.64 -3.05 -2.15
C SER A 70 20.20 -2.52 -3.48
N ILE A 71 19.95 -3.23 -4.58
CA ILE A 71 20.34 -2.78 -5.94
C ILE A 71 19.35 -1.76 -6.54
N LYS A 72 18.38 -1.27 -5.76
CA LYS A 72 17.31 -0.33 -6.16
C LYS A 72 16.37 -0.84 -7.25
N ASN A 73 16.36 -2.14 -7.51
CA ASN A 73 15.36 -2.77 -8.37
C ASN A 73 14.11 -3.06 -7.53
N TYR A 74 13.28 -2.03 -7.37
CA TYR A 74 12.09 -2.09 -6.52
C TYR A 74 10.98 -2.95 -7.12
N THR A 75 10.91 -3.08 -8.45
CA THR A 75 9.88 -3.90 -9.12
C THR A 75 10.05 -5.37 -8.80
N ASP A 76 11.28 -5.88 -8.93
CA ASP A 76 11.59 -7.28 -8.59
C ASP A 76 11.57 -7.52 -7.09
N ALA A 77 12.06 -6.56 -6.28
CA ALA A 77 11.95 -6.65 -4.84
C ALA A 77 10.48 -6.82 -4.41
N ASN A 78 9.57 -5.99 -4.93
CA ASN A 78 8.14 -6.08 -4.67
C ASN A 78 7.54 -7.42 -5.11
N ARG A 79 7.94 -7.94 -6.28
CA ARG A 79 7.53 -9.25 -6.78
C ARG A 79 7.91 -10.36 -5.80
N LYS A 80 9.17 -10.37 -5.32
CA LYS A 80 9.67 -11.36 -4.36
C LYS A 80 9.02 -11.23 -2.98
N TYR A 81 8.79 -10.01 -2.46
CA TYR A 81 8.08 -9.84 -1.18
C TYR A 81 6.62 -10.31 -1.25
N LYS A 82 5.90 -10.02 -2.35
CA LYS A 82 4.54 -10.53 -2.58
C LYS A 82 4.54 -12.06 -2.65
N LYS A 83 5.51 -12.64 -3.35
CA LYS A 83 5.72 -14.10 -3.40
C LYS A 83 5.92 -14.67 -1.99
N ALA A 84 6.78 -14.07 -1.15
CA ALA A 84 6.99 -14.52 0.23
C ALA A 84 5.69 -14.54 1.06
N ILE A 85 4.84 -13.51 0.91
CA ILE A 85 3.53 -13.46 1.59
C ILE A 85 2.63 -14.61 1.13
N ARG A 86 2.53 -14.87 -0.18
CA ARG A 86 1.75 -16.00 -0.73
C ARG A 86 2.20 -17.33 -0.13
N TYR A 87 3.51 -17.57 -0.07
CA TYR A 87 4.07 -18.78 0.52
C TYR A 87 3.72 -18.92 2.01
N ILE A 88 3.76 -17.82 2.78
CA ILE A 88 3.35 -17.81 4.19
C ILE A 88 1.87 -18.15 4.34
N ASP A 89 1.00 -17.49 3.56
CA ASP A 89 -0.45 -17.66 3.68
C ASP A 89 -0.89 -19.06 3.21
N CYS A 90 -0.31 -19.59 2.13
CA CYS A 90 -0.53 -20.97 1.69
C CYS A 90 -0.07 -22.00 2.73
N SER A 91 1.12 -21.79 3.33
CA SER A 91 1.64 -22.67 4.39
C SER A 91 0.77 -22.68 5.64
N ARG A 92 0.18 -21.52 5.97
CA ARG A 92 -0.80 -21.39 7.05
C ARG A 92 -2.11 -22.12 6.72
N ALA A 93 -2.62 -21.95 5.50
CA ALA A 93 -3.84 -22.63 5.05
C ALA A 93 -3.70 -24.17 5.07
N LYS A 94 -2.50 -24.68 4.76
CA LYS A 94 -2.16 -26.11 4.81
C LYS A 94 -1.90 -26.65 6.23
N GLY A 95 -1.99 -25.82 7.28
CA GLY A 95 -1.77 -26.24 8.67
C GLY A 95 -0.31 -26.58 9.00
N LEU A 96 0.63 -26.21 8.14
CA LEU A 96 2.04 -26.58 8.27
C LEU A 96 2.78 -25.71 9.30
N LEU A 97 2.20 -24.57 9.68
CA LEU A 97 2.69 -23.67 10.71
C LEU A 97 1.86 -23.87 12.00
N ILE A 98 2.23 -24.87 12.81
CA ILE A 98 1.54 -25.18 14.08
C ILE A 98 1.88 -24.12 15.15
N ASP A 99 0.90 -23.76 15.99
CA ASP A 99 0.79 -22.57 16.85
C ASP A 99 2.03 -22.15 17.66
N SER A 100 2.93 -23.07 18.01
CA SER A 100 4.19 -22.74 18.71
C SER A 100 5.20 -21.95 17.85
N LYS A 101 5.13 -22.05 16.51
CA LYS A 101 6.01 -21.31 15.55
C LYS A 101 5.30 -20.14 14.86
N CYS A 102 4.05 -19.87 15.21
CA CYS A 102 3.22 -18.86 14.55
C CYS A 102 3.80 -17.43 14.70
N ALA A 103 4.44 -17.13 15.83
CA ALA A 103 5.09 -15.83 16.06
C ALA A 103 6.20 -15.51 15.03
N LYS A 104 7.00 -16.51 14.65
CA LYS A 104 8.05 -16.34 13.62
C LYS A 104 7.44 -16.10 12.24
N ALA A 105 6.35 -16.79 11.91
CA ALA A 105 5.65 -16.60 10.64
C ALA A 105 5.06 -15.18 10.53
N PHE A 106 4.40 -14.70 11.58
CA PHE A 106 3.91 -13.31 11.64
C PHE A 106 5.05 -12.29 11.57
N TYR A 107 6.18 -12.54 12.25
CA TYR A 107 7.35 -11.67 12.18
C TYR A 107 7.90 -11.59 10.74
N ARG A 108 8.10 -12.73 10.08
CA ARG A 108 8.58 -12.80 8.68
C ARG A 108 7.60 -12.12 7.71
N ARG A 109 6.28 -12.32 7.90
CA ARG A 109 5.24 -11.65 7.09
C ARG A 109 5.26 -10.14 7.30
N GLY A 110 5.41 -9.69 8.54
CA GLY A 110 5.59 -8.29 8.89
C GLY A 110 6.82 -7.68 8.22
N GLN A 111 7.96 -8.37 8.23
CA GLN A 111 9.16 -7.93 7.52
C GLN A 111 8.96 -7.82 5.99
N ALA A 112 8.28 -8.78 5.37
CA ALA A 112 7.96 -8.71 3.95
C ALA A 112 7.04 -7.52 3.62
N ARG A 113 6.02 -7.26 4.47
CA ARG A 113 5.13 -6.10 4.35
C ARG A 113 5.86 -4.76 4.55
N ILE A 114 6.85 -4.72 5.45
CA ILE A 114 7.73 -3.56 5.59
C ILE A 114 8.51 -3.29 4.29
N GLY A 115 8.97 -4.35 3.60
CA GLY A 115 9.60 -4.23 2.29
C GLY A 115 8.66 -3.69 1.19
N LEU A 116 7.36 -3.92 1.33
CA LEU A 116 6.30 -3.39 0.45
C LEU A 116 5.82 -1.98 0.83
N ASN A 117 6.35 -1.39 1.92
CA ASN A 117 5.83 -0.17 2.56
C ASN A 117 4.40 -0.28 3.14
N ASP A 118 3.86 -1.50 3.30
CA ASP A 118 2.54 -1.75 3.91
C ASP A 118 2.64 -1.73 5.44
N TYR A 119 2.95 -0.56 6.00
CA TYR A 119 3.30 -0.41 7.42
C TYR A 119 2.15 -0.74 8.39
N GLU A 120 0.90 -0.46 8.02
CA GLU A 120 -0.27 -0.75 8.85
C GLU A 120 -0.47 -2.25 9.04
N MET A 121 -0.46 -2.98 7.93
CA MET A 121 -0.60 -4.43 7.93
C MET A 121 0.62 -5.10 8.59
N ALA A 122 1.82 -4.53 8.42
CA ALA A 122 3.01 -5.00 9.14
C ALA A 122 2.89 -4.82 10.66
N LEU A 123 2.37 -3.67 11.12
CA LEU A 123 2.17 -3.40 12.54
C LEU A 123 1.18 -4.39 13.16
N LYS A 124 0.10 -4.74 12.45
CA LYS A 124 -0.86 -5.76 12.88
C LYS A 124 -0.19 -7.12 13.08
N ASP A 125 0.62 -7.55 12.13
CA ASP A 125 1.36 -8.82 12.21
C ASP A 125 2.40 -8.83 13.34
N LEU A 126 3.14 -7.74 13.53
CA LEU A 126 4.12 -7.65 14.62
C LEU A 126 3.45 -7.63 16.00
N LYS A 127 2.27 -6.98 16.12
CA LYS A 127 1.47 -7.02 17.35
C LYS A 127 0.98 -8.43 17.64
N THR A 128 0.44 -9.15 16.65
CA THR A 128 0.04 -10.55 16.86
C THR A 128 1.22 -11.43 17.23
N ALA A 129 2.40 -11.20 16.62
CA ALA A 129 3.62 -11.91 17.00
C ALA A 129 4.04 -11.64 18.46
N LEU A 130 3.89 -10.39 18.93
CA LEU A 130 4.20 -10.00 20.31
C LEU A 130 3.23 -10.62 21.32
N LEU A 131 1.94 -10.73 20.98
CA LEU A 131 0.94 -11.39 21.83
C LEU A 131 1.29 -12.88 22.06
N LEU A 132 1.86 -13.54 21.04
CA LEU A 132 2.29 -14.93 21.15
C LEU A 132 3.59 -15.09 21.95
N VAL A 133 4.56 -14.18 21.76
CA VAL A 133 5.86 -14.22 22.45
C VAL A 133 6.18 -12.86 23.07
N PRO A 134 5.67 -12.56 24.27
CA PRO A 134 5.79 -11.24 24.90
C PRO A 134 7.22 -10.89 25.34
N ASN A 135 8.09 -11.89 25.51
CA ASN A 135 9.46 -11.72 26.01
C ASN A 135 10.50 -11.48 24.88
N ASN A 136 10.10 -11.52 23.61
CA ASN A 136 11.07 -11.37 22.52
C ASN A 136 11.43 -9.89 22.30
N LYS A 137 12.69 -9.53 22.56
CA LYS A 137 13.21 -8.17 22.37
C LYS A 137 13.26 -7.76 20.90
N SER A 138 13.56 -8.68 19.98
CA SER A 138 13.69 -8.39 18.55
C SER A 138 12.38 -7.88 17.95
N ILE A 139 11.24 -8.46 18.35
CA ILE A 139 9.91 -8.02 17.89
C ILE A 139 9.60 -6.60 18.39
N LYS A 140 9.93 -6.30 19.66
CA LYS A 140 9.71 -4.96 20.23
C LYS A 140 10.55 -3.91 19.52
N LEU A 141 11.83 -4.19 19.24
CA LEU A 141 12.72 -3.30 18.50
C LEU A 141 12.20 -3.04 17.07
N GLU A 142 11.69 -4.08 16.40
CA GLU A 142 11.10 -3.93 15.07
C GLU A 142 9.89 -2.99 15.09
N ILE A 143 9.00 -3.13 16.08
CA ILE A 143 7.83 -2.24 16.23
C ILE A 143 8.27 -0.79 16.47
N ILE A 144 9.30 -0.56 17.28
CA ILE A 144 9.84 0.78 17.54
C ILE A 144 10.42 1.38 16.25
N SER A 145 11.24 0.60 15.53
CA SER A 145 11.79 0.99 14.23
C SER A 145 10.69 1.35 13.23
N LEU A 146 9.66 0.51 13.12
CA LEU A 146 8.50 0.72 12.26
C LEU A 146 7.74 2.01 12.61
N ARG A 147 7.44 2.23 13.89
CA ARG A 147 6.79 3.46 14.37
C ARG A 147 7.61 4.71 14.04
N ASN A 148 8.93 4.63 14.16
CA ASN A 148 9.82 5.73 13.80
C ASN A 148 9.79 6.00 12.29
N ARG A 149 9.76 4.96 11.45
CA ARG A 149 9.57 5.13 9.99
C ARG A 149 8.24 5.80 9.66
N MET A 150 7.14 5.37 10.27
CA MET A 150 5.82 6.00 10.08
C MET A 150 5.81 7.46 10.54
N ARG A 151 6.37 7.75 11.72
CA ARG A 151 6.46 9.13 12.24
C ARG A 151 7.32 10.00 11.34
N ASN A 152 8.45 9.49 10.85
CA ASN A 152 9.33 10.23 9.94
C ASN A 152 8.63 10.53 8.61
N TYR A 153 7.84 9.59 8.08
CA TYR A 153 7.04 9.80 6.89
C TYR A 153 6.03 10.95 7.08
N LEU A 154 5.25 10.91 8.17
CA LEU A 154 4.29 11.97 8.51
C LEU A 154 4.97 13.33 8.76
N LEU A 155 6.14 13.32 9.41
CA LEU A 155 6.92 14.54 9.65
C LEU A 155 7.41 15.15 8.33
N LEU A 156 7.89 14.33 7.40
CA LEU A 156 8.32 14.79 6.07
C LEU A 156 7.15 15.36 5.28
N GLU A 157 5.97 14.74 5.34
CA GLU A 157 4.75 15.29 4.73
C GLU A 157 4.41 16.65 5.34
N LYS A 158 4.37 16.78 6.67
CA LYS A 158 4.11 18.07 7.34
C LYS A 158 5.09 19.16 6.89
N VAL A 159 6.39 18.86 6.87
CA VAL A 159 7.42 19.83 6.44
C VAL A 159 7.26 20.21 4.97
N ARG A 160 6.91 19.25 4.09
CA ARG A 160 6.62 19.52 2.68
C ARG A 160 5.40 20.42 2.52
N PHE A 161 4.31 20.15 3.23
CA PHE A 161 3.12 20.98 3.22
C PHE A 161 3.39 22.39 3.76
N GLU A 162 4.14 22.52 4.86
CA GLU A 162 4.55 23.82 5.39
C GLU A 162 5.38 24.62 4.37
N LYS A 163 6.30 23.97 3.66
CA LYS A 163 7.09 24.63 2.60
C LYS A 163 6.20 25.07 1.43
N MET A 164 5.28 24.21 1.00
CA MET A 164 4.31 24.54 -0.07
C MET A 164 3.44 25.75 0.31
N LEU A 165 2.93 25.78 1.54
CA LEU A 165 2.09 26.87 2.05
C LEU A 165 2.86 28.20 2.19
N LYS A 166 4.12 28.15 2.63
CA LYS A 166 5.00 29.34 2.69
C LYS A 166 5.28 29.93 1.30
N CYS A 167 5.47 29.08 0.29
CA CYS A 167 5.62 29.53 -1.09
C CYS A 167 4.32 30.09 -1.67
N TYR A 168 3.16 29.51 -1.35
CA TYR A 168 1.86 29.95 -1.84
C TYR A 168 1.42 31.30 -1.23
N THR A 169 1.71 31.52 0.06
CA THR A 169 1.31 32.76 0.78
C THR A 169 2.25 33.94 0.57
N GLY A 170 3.29 33.79 -0.26
CA GLY A 170 4.16 34.90 -0.68
C GLY A 170 4.84 35.66 0.47
N GLY A 171 5.03 35.02 1.63
CA GLY A 171 5.58 35.66 2.83
C GLY A 171 4.58 36.51 3.65
N CYS A 172 3.31 36.62 3.25
CA CYS A 172 2.27 37.35 4.00
C CYS A 172 1.67 36.55 5.18
N LEU A 173 2.19 35.37 5.53
CA LEU A 173 1.62 34.57 6.62
C LEU A 173 1.76 35.27 7.98
N GLU A 174 2.83 36.05 8.18
CA GLU A 174 3.05 36.82 9.41
C GLU A 174 2.00 37.94 9.57
N THR A 175 1.57 38.59 8.48
CA THR A 175 0.52 39.63 8.57
C THR A 175 -0.86 39.05 8.87
N TYR A 176 -1.19 37.87 8.33
CA TYR A 176 -2.46 37.18 8.63
C TYR A 176 -2.55 36.67 10.07
N ILE A 177 -1.45 36.16 10.65
CA ILE A 177 -1.39 35.73 12.06
C ILE A 177 -1.47 36.95 13.00
N HIS A 178 -0.84 38.07 12.65
CA HIS A 178 -0.95 39.33 13.41
C HIS A 178 -2.35 39.95 13.35
N LEU A 179 -3.01 39.95 12.18
CA LEU A 179 -4.39 40.41 12.03
C LEU A 179 -5.39 39.55 12.84
N GLY A 180 -5.18 38.23 12.93
CA GLY A 180 -6.00 37.34 13.76
C GLY A 180 -5.89 37.62 15.27
N ASN A 181 -4.68 37.92 15.76
CA ASN A 181 -4.47 38.30 17.16
C ASN A 181 -5.04 39.68 17.53
N VAL A 182 -5.16 40.60 16.57
CA VAL A 182 -5.75 41.93 16.76
C VAL A 182 -7.29 41.88 16.87
N PHE A 183 -7.95 40.87 16.27
CA PHE A 183 -9.42 40.77 16.21
C PHE A 183 -10.08 39.87 17.26
N GLN A 184 -9.31 39.22 18.16
CA GLN A 184 -9.82 38.30 19.22
C GLN A 184 -10.85 37.25 18.74
N LEU A 185 -10.80 36.83 17.47
CA LEU A 185 -11.70 35.81 16.94
C LEU A 185 -11.22 34.41 17.33
N GLN A 186 -12.16 33.52 17.68
CA GLN A 186 -11.83 32.13 18.02
C GLN A 186 -11.10 31.44 16.84
N PRO A 187 -10.07 30.60 17.10
CA PRO A 187 -9.23 29.99 16.05
C PRO A 187 -10.03 29.24 14.97
N ALA A 188 -11.18 28.66 15.35
CA ALA A 188 -12.06 27.92 14.45
C ALA A 188 -12.68 28.79 13.35
N ILE A 189 -13.03 30.05 13.64
CA ILE A 189 -13.68 30.97 12.69
C ILE A 189 -12.66 31.49 11.67
N PHE A 190 -11.43 31.71 12.10
CA PHE A 190 -10.34 32.16 11.23
C PHE A 190 -9.93 31.09 10.21
N VAL A 191 -9.80 29.83 10.64
CA VAL A 191 -9.50 28.71 9.73
C VAL A 191 -10.62 28.53 8.70
N ALA A 192 -11.89 28.64 9.11
CA ALA A 192 -13.02 28.55 8.19
C ALA A 192 -12.99 29.67 7.14
N TYR A 193 -12.73 30.92 7.54
CA TYR A 193 -12.68 32.07 6.64
C TYR A 193 -11.53 32.00 5.62
N VAL A 194 -10.35 31.54 6.06
CA VAL A 194 -9.20 31.33 5.18
C VAL A 194 -9.47 30.18 4.19
N VAL A 195 -10.06 29.09 4.65
CA VAL A 195 -10.41 27.95 3.79
C VAL A 195 -11.49 28.31 2.76
N THR A 196 -12.51 29.08 3.14
CA THR A 196 -13.55 29.54 2.20
C THR A 196 -13.02 30.51 1.14
N ASN A 197 -12.10 31.41 1.49
CA ASN A 197 -11.51 32.34 0.52
C ASN A 197 -10.54 31.64 -0.45
N ILE A 198 -9.74 30.68 0.03
CA ILE A 198 -8.85 29.89 -0.84
C ILE A 198 -9.67 28.97 -1.78
N LEU A 199 -10.81 28.44 -1.33
CA LEU A 199 -11.71 27.65 -2.18
C LEU A 199 -12.40 28.50 -3.26
N HIS A 200 -12.79 29.74 -2.94
CA HIS A 200 -13.42 30.65 -3.90
C HIS A 200 -12.44 31.11 -5.00
N ASP A 201 -11.14 31.17 -4.72
CA ASP A 201 -10.09 31.46 -5.72
C ASP A 201 -9.81 30.28 -6.66
N LEU A 202 -9.98 29.03 -6.19
CA LEU A 202 -9.79 27.83 -7.01
C LEU A 202 -10.92 27.60 -8.03
N GLU A 203 -12.12 28.12 -7.76
CA GLU A 203 -13.28 27.98 -8.65
C GLU A 203 -13.21 28.96 -9.85
N MET A 204 -12.48 30.07 -9.71
CA MET A 204 -12.28 31.10 -10.76
C MET A 204 -11.23 30.75 -11.82
N HIS A 205 -10.36 29.75 -11.60
CA HIS A 205 -9.33 29.35 -12.56
C HIS A 205 -9.73 28.22 -13.53
N SER A 206 -11.01 27.84 -13.56
CA SER A 206 -11.55 26.89 -14.54
C SER A 206 -11.92 27.49 -15.91
N HIS A 207 -11.49 28.72 -16.22
CA HIS A 207 -11.66 29.33 -17.55
C HIS A 207 -10.33 29.73 -18.19
N MET A 208 -9.90 28.91 -19.16
CA MET A 208 -8.89 29.19 -20.17
C MET A 208 -9.23 28.36 -21.44
N PRO A 209 -8.79 28.80 -22.63
CA PRO A 209 -9.66 29.22 -23.74
C PRO A 209 -9.90 28.15 -24.82
N GLN A 210 -10.94 28.36 -25.63
CA GLN A 210 -11.18 27.60 -26.85
C GLN A 210 -10.47 28.22 -28.04
N ASP A 211 -9.59 27.47 -28.70
CA ASP A 211 -9.16 27.70 -30.08
C ASP A 211 -8.96 26.35 -30.81
N GLY A 212 -9.85 26.10 -31.79
CA GLY A 212 -9.71 25.36 -33.08
C GLY A 212 -9.10 23.95 -33.14
N ILE A 213 -9.46 23.01 -34.04
CA ILE A 213 -10.21 23.01 -35.32
C ILE A 213 -10.58 21.53 -35.66
N TRP A 214 -11.63 21.36 -36.48
CA TRP A 214 -12.09 20.20 -37.28
C TRP A 214 -13.11 19.27 -36.61
N SER A 215 -14.28 18.93 -37.17
CA SER A 215 -15.00 19.34 -38.38
C SER A 215 -16.33 18.56 -38.37
N ASN A 216 -17.43 19.20 -38.79
CA ASN A 216 -18.64 18.64 -39.43
C ASN A 216 -19.28 17.35 -38.87
N THR A 217 -20.50 17.47 -38.34
CA THR A 217 -21.75 17.01 -39.01
C THR A 217 -22.94 17.26 -38.08
N LEU A 218 -23.77 18.24 -38.42
CA LEU A 218 -25.12 18.38 -37.89
C LEU A 218 -26.07 17.49 -38.70
N ARG A 219 -26.78 16.58 -38.03
CA ARG A 219 -28.15 16.22 -38.42
C ARG A 219 -28.87 15.49 -37.29
N GLY A 220 -30.03 16.02 -36.90
CA GLY A 220 -31.10 15.22 -36.28
C GLY A 220 -31.50 15.60 -34.85
N THR A 221 -32.40 16.59 -34.73
CA THR A 221 -33.65 16.59 -33.93
C THR A 221 -34.05 15.23 -33.31
N GLN A 222 -34.63 15.03 -32.12
CA GLN A 222 -35.31 15.82 -31.06
C GLN A 222 -35.58 14.83 -29.88
N PRO A 223 -36.19 15.22 -28.74
CA PRO A 223 -35.99 14.66 -27.39
C PRO A 223 -37.01 13.57 -26.99
N THR A 224 -36.67 12.76 -25.98
CA THR A 224 -37.66 12.07 -25.15
C THR A 224 -37.28 12.08 -23.67
N SER A 225 -38.28 12.40 -22.88
CA SER A 225 -38.37 12.48 -21.43
C SER A 225 -38.06 11.15 -20.72
N GLY A 226 -37.30 11.22 -19.63
CA GLY A 226 -37.17 10.12 -18.66
C GLY A 226 -36.52 10.62 -17.38
N GLN A 227 -37.31 10.69 -16.31
CA GLN A 227 -36.89 11.09 -14.97
C GLN A 227 -35.86 10.11 -14.39
N SER A 228 -34.81 10.61 -13.75
CA SER A 228 -34.09 9.86 -12.72
C SER A 228 -33.61 10.82 -11.63
N GLN A 229 -34.15 10.63 -10.42
CA GLN A 229 -33.67 11.27 -9.20
C GLN A 229 -32.24 10.82 -8.87
N PRO A 230 -31.44 11.64 -8.19
CA PRO A 230 -30.12 11.23 -7.71
C PRO A 230 -30.25 10.28 -6.51
N PRO A 231 -29.52 9.15 -6.45
CA PRO A 231 -29.45 8.34 -5.25
C PRO A 231 -28.56 9.01 -4.19
N SER A 232 -29.23 9.34 -3.09
CA SER A 232 -28.80 9.30 -1.69
C SER A 232 -27.35 8.93 -1.35
N THR A 233 -26.74 9.83 -0.56
CA THR A 233 -26.03 9.53 0.70
C THR A 233 -24.78 8.67 0.61
N ILE A 234 -23.62 9.31 0.47
CA ILE A 234 -22.35 8.78 0.97
C ILE A 234 -22.36 8.89 2.50
N SER A 235 -22.31 7.75 3.17
CA SER A 235 -22.16 7.63 4.62
C SER A 235 -20.77 8.09 5.05
N VAL A 236 -20.73 9.24 5.73
CA VAL A 236 -19.62 9.66 6.56
C VAL A 236 -19.63 8.77 7.81
N TRP A 237 -18.58 7.98 8.03
CA TRP A 237 -18.37 7.31 9.32
C TRP A 237 -17.49 8.16 10.24
N PRO A 238 -17.71 8.06 11.57
CA PRO A 238 -17.17 9.01 12.54
C PRO A 238 -15.68 8.80 12.76
N ALA A 239 -14.98 9.89 13.06
CA ALA A 239 -13.63 9.86 13.59
C ALA A 239 -13.67 9.24 15.01
N ASP A 240 -13.22 8.00 15.14
CA ASP A 240 -12.98 7.38 16.44
C ASP A 240 -11.74 8.04 17.09
N ASN A 241 -12.04 8.93 18.03
CA ASN A 241 -11.10 9.69 18.84
C ASN A 241 -10.65 8.86 20.05
N ASP A 242 -9.93 7.75 19.83
CA ASP A 242 -9.51 6.83 20.91
C ASP A 242 -7.98 6.63 21.03
N ASN A 243 -7.17 7.53 20.44
CA ASN A 243 -5.70 7.38 20.44
C ASN A 243 -4.92 8.39 21.31
N LEU A 244 -5.51 8.86 22.41
CA LEU A 244 -4.80 9.73 23.37
C LEU A 244 -4.67 9.18 24.81
N SER A 245 -5.07 7.94 25.08
CA SER A 245 -5.01 7.38 26.46
C SER A 245 -3.98 6.27 26.68
N VAL A 246 -3.15 5.89 25.70
CA VAL A 246 -2.18 4.76 25.87
C VAL A 246 -0.70 5.17 25.76
N ILE A 247 -0.37 6.42 26.09
CA ILE A 247 1.03 6.89 26.09
C ILE A 247 1.81 6.55 27.37
N ASN A 248 1.19 5.97 28.40
CA ASN A 248 1.95 5.50 29.57
C ASN A 248 1.76 4.01 29.80
N LEU A 249 2.87 3.27 29.63
CA LEU A 249 3.23 1.93 30.12
C LEU A 249 3.62 0.96 29.00
N LEU A 250 4.90 1.00 28.64
CA LEU A 250 5.89 -0.09 28.52
C LEU A 250 7.17 0.46 27.87
#